data_AF-A0A6G0XAL2-F1
#
_entry.id   AF-A0A6G0XAL2-F1
#
_cell.length_a   1.000
_cell.length_b   1.000
_cell.length_c   1.000
_cell.angle_alpha   90.00
_cell.angle_beta   90.00
_cell.angle_gamma   90.00
#
_symmetry.space_group_name_H-M   'P 1'
#
loop_
_entity.id
_entity.type
_entity.pdbx_description
1 polymer ?
#
loop_
_entity_poly.entity_id
_entity_poly.type
_entity_poly.pdbx_seq_one_letter_code
_entity_poly.pdbx_strand_id
1 'polypeptide(L)'
;MMRSYPRNQSKTDSTKAIFNYRLSRARRTTENTFGIMCQYFRVFFTPINILPDTVNNLIMAACIIHNLLRDERMECPTDSTENDHIRDV
;
A
#
# COMPACT_ATOMS: atom_id res chain seq x y z
N MET A 1 7.59 -6.43 17.50
CA MET A 1 7.64 -5.03 16.98
C MET A 1 8.43 -4.15 17.94
N MET A 2 9.15 -3.16 17.42
CA MET A 2 9.89 -2.18 18.25
C MET A 2 8.91 -1.34 19.08
N ARG A 3 9.30 -0.98 20.31
CA ARG A 3 8.45 -0.29 21.28
C ARG A 3 8.72 1.22 21.25
N SER A 4 7.66 2.04 21.29
CA SER A 4 7.79 3.50 21.42
C SER A 4 8.19 3.89 22.84
N TYR A 5 8.87 5.03 22.99
CA TYR A 5 9.18 5.61 24.28
C TYR A 5 7.92 6.15 24.99
N PRO A 6 7.84 6.08 26.33
CA PRO A 6 6.74 6.66 27.10
C PRO A 6 6.57 8.16 26.84
N ARG A 7 5.33 8.64 26.85
CA ARG A 7 4.98 10.03 26.51
C ARG A 7 5.72 11.07 27.35
N ASN A 8 5.97 10.76 28.63
CA ASN A 8 6.68 11.67 29.53
C ASN A 8 8.15 11.83 29.14
N GLN A 9 8.78 10.76 28.64
CA GLN A 9 10.18 10.80 28.19
C GLN A 9 10.31 11.47 26.82
N SER A 10 9.35 11.29 25.91
CA SER A 10 9.36 11.99 24.62
C SER A 10 9.01 13.46 24.73
N LYS A 11 8.44 13.92 25.84
CA LYS A 11 8.16 15.35 26.08
C LYS A 11 9.41 16.11 26.51
N THR A 12 10.29 15.45 27.27
CA THR A 12 11.53 16.06 27.77
C THR A 12 12.70 15.89 26.81
N ASP A 13 12.66 14.87 25.94
CA ASP A 13 13.73 14.55 24.99
C ASP A 13 13.21 14.55 23.55
N SER A 14 13.70 15.52 22.77
CA SER A 14 13.34 15.72 21.35
C SER A 14 13.72 14.51 20.48
N THR A 15 14.84 13.84 20.76
CA THR A 15 15.28 12.67 19.99
C THR A 15 14.30 11.51 20.15
N LYS A 16 13.78 11.31 21.37
CA LYS A 16 12.73 10.31 21.65
C LYS A 16 11.40 10.68 20.99
N ALA A 17 11.07 11.98 20.91
CA ALA A 17 9.88 12.46 20.18
C ALA A 17 9.98 12.15 18.69
N ILE A 18 11.12 12.47 18.06
CA ILE A 18 11.38 12.21 16.64
C ILE A 18 11.31 10.70 16.35
N PHE A 19 11.93 9.87 17.20
CA PHE A 19 11.82 8.42 17.07
C PHE A 19 10.38 7.93 17.12
N ASN A 20 9.60 8.37 18.12
CA ASN A 20 8.19 8.00 18.26
C ASN A 20 7.36 8.42 17.06
N TYR A 21 7.60 9.61 16.52
CA TYR A 21 6.96 10.10 15.31
C TYR A 21 7.28 9.21 14.10
N ARG A 22 8.56 8.91 13.87
CA ARG A 22 9.00 8.06 12.75
C ARG A 22 8.43 6.65 12.86
N LEU A 23 8.45 6.07 14.06
CA LEU A 23 7.87 4.74 14.32
C LEU A 23 6.36 4.73 14.06
N SER A 24 5.64 5.76 14.51
CA SER A 24 4.19 5.89 14.27
C SER A 24 3.87 6.05 12.79
N ARG A 25 4.68 6.84 12.05
CA ARG A 25 4.53 7.02 10.61
C ARG A 25 4.78 5.71 9.86
N ALA A 26 5.82 4.97 10.21
CA ALA A 26 6.11 3.66 9.63
C ALA A 26 4.96 2.67 9.85
N ARG A 27 4.44 2.57 11.10
CA ARG A 27 3.30 1.71 11.41
C ARG A 27 2.06 2.08 10.61
N ARG A 28 1.71 3.37 10.55
CA ARG A 28 0.55 3.83 9.78
C ARG A 28 0.66 3.44 8.30
N THR A 29 1.82 3.62 7.69
CA THR A 29 2.04 3.21 6.30
C THR A 29 1.84 1.70 6.15
N THR A 30 2.47 0.88 7.00
CA THR A 30 2.34 -0.57 6.92
C THR A 30 0.90 -1.04 7.16
N GLU A 31 0.22 -0.50 8.17
CA GLU A 31 -1.17 -0.85 8.51
C GLU A 31 -2.13 -0.49 7.36
N ASN A 32 -1.99 0.70 6.78
CA ASN A 32 -2.80 1.11 5.63
C ASN A 32 -2.57 0.21 4.42
N THR A 33 -1.32 -0.12 4.09
CA THR A 33 -0.99 -1.01 2.97
C THR A 33 -1.56 -2.41 3.20
N PHE A 34 -1.33 -3.02 4.37
CA PHE A 34 -1.89 -4.33 4.67
C PHE A 34 -3.41 -4.31 4.74
N GLY A 35 -4.04 -3.22 5.18
CA GLY A 35 -5.49 -3.06 5.14
C GLY A 35 -6.07 -3.15 3.72
N ILE A 36 -5.38 -2.59 2.72
CA ILE A 36 -5.75 -2.76 1.31
C ILE A 36 -5.48 -4.21 0.88
N MET A 37 -4.27 -4.71 1.11
CA MET A 37 -3.87 -6.05 0.66
C MET A 37 -4.76 -7.17 1.22
N CYS A 38 -5.18 -7.07 2.48
CA CYS A 38 -6.12 -8.01 3.09
C CYS A 38 -7.48 -8.04 2.36
N GLN A 39 -7.98 -6.90 1.88
CA GLN A 39 -9.25 -6.87 1.14
C GLN A 39 -9.20 -7.63 -0.20
N TYR A 40 -8.02 -7.72 -0.81
CA TYR A 40 -7.82 -8.41 -2.09
C TYR A 40 -7.36 -9.85 -1.91
N PHE A 41 -6.51 -10.14 -0.92
CA PHE A 41 -5.89 -11.45 -0.75
C PHE A 41 -6.20 -12.04 0.62
N ARG A 42 -6.94 -13.16 0.62
CA ARG A 42 -7.33 -13.86 1.85
C ARG A 42 -6.15 -14.36 2.67
N VAL A 43 -5.00 -14.61 2.04
CA VAL A 43 -3.77 -15.12 2.67
C VAL A 43 -3.27 -14.22 3.81
N PHE A 44 -3.53 -12.91 3.76
CA PHE A 44 -3.09 -11.97 4.80
C PHE A 44 -3.97 -11.94 6.05
N PHE A 45 -5.16 -12.57 6.05
CA PHE A 45 -6.01 -12.68 7.24
C PHE A 45 -5.58 -13.78 8.21
N THR A 46 -4.70 -14.69 7.77
CA THR A 46 -4.22 -15.81 8.55
C THR A 46 -2.73 -15.71 8.80
N PRO A 47 -2.21 -16.23 9.92
CA PRO A 47 -0.77 -16.38 10.12
C PRO A 47 -0.13 -17.14 8.97
N ILE A 48 0.88 -16.53 8.33
CA ILE A 48 1.56 -17.12 7.17
C ILE A 48 2.67 -18.03 7.69
N ASN A 49 2.47 -19.34 7.61
CA ASN A 49 3.44 -20.34 8.06
C ASN A 49 4.30 -20.86 6.89
N ILE A 50 5.10 -19.98 6.28
CA ILE A 50 6.06 -20.34 5.21
C ILE A 50 7.43 -19.71 5.50
N LEU A 51 8.46 -20.20 4.81
CA LEU A 51 9.83 -19.70 4.98
C LEU A 51 9.93 -18.20 4.60
N PRO A 52 10.70 -17.36 5.33
CA PRO A 52 10.82 -15.93 5.05
C PRO A 52 11.17 -15.59 3.59
N ASP A 53 12.02 -16.39 2.96
CA ASP A 53 12.39 -16.19 1.56
C ASP A 53 11.19 -16.36 0.61
N THR A 54 10.31 -17.32 0.91
CA THR A 54 9.07 -17.53 0.17
C THR A 54 8.03 -16.44 0.46
N VAL A 55 7.99 -15.91 1.70
CA VAL A 55 7.12 -14.77 2.04
C VAL A 55 7.45 -13.56 1.17
N ASN A 56 8.73 -13.27 0.92
CA ASN A 56 9.12 -12.14 0.06
C ASN A 56 8.52 -12.27 -1.35
N ASN A 57 8.59 -13.47 -1.93
CA ASN A 57 7.98 -13.75 -3.24
C ASN A 57 6.45 -13.62 -3.21
N LEU A 58 5.80 -14.09 -2.14
CA LEU A 58 4.36 -13.93 -1.94
C LEU A 58 3.94 -12.45 -1.89
N ILE A 59 4.66 -11.62 -1.14
CA ILE A 59 4.39 -10.18 -1.07
C ILE A 59 4.57 -9.52 -2.45
N MET A 60 5.67 -9.82 -3.14
CA MET A 60 5.92 -9.27 -4.49
C MET A 60 4.83 -9.67 -5.48
N ALA A 61 4.43 -10.95 -5.51
CA ALA A 61 3.35 -11.42 -6.37
C ALA A 61 2.02 -10.72 -6.06
N ALA A 62 1.69 -10.55 -4.77
CA ALA A 62 0.49 -9.85 -4.36
C ALA A 62 0.50 -8.38 -4.82
N CYS A 63 1.63 -7.68 -4.71
CA CYS A 63 1.78 -6.31 -5.21
C CYS A 63 1.61 -6.21 -6.73
N ILE A 64 2.21 -7.14 -7.49
CA ILE A 64 2.08 -7.20 -8.95
C ILE A 64 0.62 -7.40 -9.35
N ILE A 65 -0.06 -8.38 -8.74
CA ILE A 65 -1.47 -8.67 -9.02
C ILE A 65 -2.35 -7.48 -8.64
N HIS A 66 -2.09 -6.83 -7.50
CA HIS A 66 -2.83 -5.64 -7.09
C HIS A 66 -2.69 -4.49 -8.11
N ASN A 67 -1.47 -4.25 -8.61
CA ASN A 67 -1.22 -3.21 -9.60
C ASN A 67 -1.91 -3.53 -10.94
N LEU A 68 -1.82 -4.79 -11.40
CA LEU A 68 -2.48 -5.24 -12.62
C LEU A 68 -4.01 -5.03 -12.55
N LEU A 69 -4.64 -5.48 -11.46
CA LEU A 69 -6.08 -5.33 -11.25
C LEU A 69 -6.51 -3.87 -11.07
N ARG A 70 -5.60 -3.00 -10.63
CA ARG A 70 -5.86 -1.55 -10.54
C ARG A 70 -5.90 -0.92 -11.92
N ASP A 71 -5.00 -1.33 -12.81
CA ASP A 71 -4.92 -0.81 -14.18
C ASP A 71 -6.09 -1.32 -15.04
N GLU A 72 -6.52 -2.57 -14.90
CA GLU A 72 -7.71 -3.10 -15.58
C GLU A 72 -9.02 -2.40 -15.16
N ARG A 73 -9.10 -1.92 -13.90
CA ARG A 73 -10.24 -1.11 -13.42
C ARG A 73 -10.19 0.34 -13.91
N MET A 74 -9.12 0.73 -14.60
CA MET A 74 -8.84 2.09 -15.06
C MET A 74 -8.98 2.24 -16.59
N GLU A 75 -9.73 1.37 -17.26
CA GLU A 75 -10.28 1.67 -18.59
C GLU A 75 -11.47 2.63 -18.44
N CYS A 76 -11.17 3.93 -18.37
CA CYS A 76 -12.14 4.92 -18.82
C CYS A 76 -12.22 4.84 -20.35
N PRO A 77 -13.42 4.81 -20.97
CA PRO A 77 -13.54 4.90 -22.41
C PRO A 77 -12.90 6.22 -22.87
N THR A 78 -11.77 6.13 -23.57
CA THR A 78 -11.35 7.22 -24.44
C THR A 78 -12.23 7.15 -25.67
N ASP A 79 -13.41 7.77 -25.61
CA ASP A 79 -14.05 8.24 -26.84
C ASP A 79 -13.26 9.47 -27.29
N SER A 80 -12.15 9.19 -27.97
CA SER A 80 -11.56 10.09 -28.93
C SER A 80 -12.56 10.27 -30.08
N THR A 81 -13.50 11.20 -29.96
CA THR A 81 -14.15 11.81 -31.12
C THR A 81 -13.21 12.89 -31.68
N GLU A 82 -12.11 12.43 -32.27
CA GLU A 82 -11.46 13.16 -33.36
C GLU A 82 -11.99 12.61 -34.68
N ASN A 83 -12.42 13.54 -35.55
CA ASN A 83 -12.60 13.40 -37.00
C ASN A 83 -13.98 12.95 -37.50
N ASP A 84 -14.98 13.82 -37.38
CA ASP A 84 -15.94 13.98 -38.47
C ASP A 84 -15.43 15.07 -39.41
N HIS A 85 -14.95 14.60 -40.57
CA HIS A 85 -14.81 15.31 -41.83
C HIS A 85 -15.77 16.49 -41.98
N ILE A 86 -15.23 17.69 -42.12
CA ILE A 86 -15.81 18.66 -43.05
C ILE A 86 -15.58 18.07 -44.46
N ARG A 87 -16.58 17.36 -44.97
CA ARG A 87 -16.76 17.14 -46.41
C ARG A 87 -18.13 17.66 -46.80
N ASP A 88 -18.10 18.79 -47.50
CA ASP A 88 -18.92 19.14 -48.66
C ASP A 88 -20.40 18.71 -48.63
N VAL A 89 -21.31 19.66 -48.38
CA VAL A 89 -22.30 20.23 -49.34
C VAL A 89 -22.76 21.60 -48.83
#